data_AF-A0A956CMI5-F1
#
_entry.id   AF-A0A956CMI5-F1
#
_cell.length_a   1.000
_cell.length_b   1.000
_cell.length_c   1.000
_cell.angle_alpha   90.00
_cell.angle_beta   90.00
_cell.angle_gamma   90.00
#
_symmetry.space_group_name_H-M   'P 1'
#
loop_
_entity.id
_entity.type
_entity.pdbx_description
1 polymer ?
#
loop_
_entity_poly.entity_id
_entity_poly.type
_entity_poly.pdbx_seq_one_letter_code
_entity_poly.pdbx_strand_id
1 'polypeptide(L)'
;DGDGISGRPNYDRGFVGRFGRKAQTVSIEGFIRGPLFNHIGITSNPLSNARKAELPVPSAAAGASGSVQAGLRDDGISVVTAGQAAAPDMPNMDDDDAPDPELSEDDLFDVVSFTMLLAVPRPDEPTAESEAGSELFSELGCDGCHVRALKGPRGLIPAYSDLLLHDMGDDLADDIVMGVAKGNEFRTQPLWGVVAVGPYLHDGRADTLDDAIRFHGGEAKAARDAYVALDGRERRQVLAFLASLGGGDQRSDGLLPPDAAVEAVGEFGGPMTMLTETESALYAAGRAVFDRDTHLGSGLGPEFNGDSCRACHFDPVLGGAGPADVDVTRQGIRSGDQVAEPAGGTMARHFDVSPMRPPIDAASNIFERRQTPALFGLGLID
;
A
#
# COMPACT_ATOMS: atom_id res chain seq x y z
N ASP A 1 -6.55 -26.77 -3.28
CA ASP A 1 -6.69 -28.20 -3.75
C ASP A 1 -6.80 -29.18 -2.57
N GLY A 2 -7.32 -28.73 -1.43
CA GLY A 2 -7.33 -29.49 -0.18
C GLY A 2 -6.14 -29.16 0.74
N ASP A 3 -5.19 -28.37 0.25
CA ASP A 3 -4.11 -27.68 0.99
C ASP A 3 -4.57 -26.71 2.08
N GLY A 4 -5.80 -26.20 2.00
CA GLY A 4 -6.34 -25.25 2.98
C GLY A 4 -6.05 -23.78 2.66
N ILE A 5 -5.46 -23.50 1.50
CA ILE A 5 -5.27 -22.16 0.94
C ILE A 5 -6.41 -21.90 -0.03
N SER A 6 -7.20 -20.85 0.21
CA SER A 6 -8.46 -20.63 -0.52
C SER A 6 -8.52 -19.36 -1.36
N GLY A 7 -7.63 -18.39 -1.09
CA GLY A 7 -7.32 -17.20 -1.87
C GLY A 7 -8.49 -16.60 -2.67
N ARG A 8 -9.00 -15.43 -2.27
CA ARG A 8 -10.10 -14.78 -3.01
C ARG A 8 -9.86 -13.30 -3.31
N PRO A 9 -10.39 -12.78 -4.43
CA PRO A 9 -10.29 -11.36 -4.73
C PRO A 9 -11.16 -10.51 -3.80
N ASN A 10 -10.73 -9.28 -3.55
CA ASN A 10 -11.60 -8.20 -3.09
C ASN A 10 -12.15 -7.43 -4.30
N TYR A 11 -13.20 -6.65 -4.09
CA TYR A 11 -13.84 -5.87 -5.13
C TYR A 11 -14.14 -4.46 -4.65
N ASP A 12 -13.92 -3.50 -5.54
CA ASP A 12 -14.45 -2.13 -5.42
C ASP A 12 -15.33 -1.86 -6.64
N ARG A 13 -16.60 -1.54 -6.39
CA ARG A 13 -17.63 -1.21 -7.41
C ARG A 13 -17.71 -2.19 -8.58
N GLY A 14 -17.55 -3.48 -8.28
CA GLY A 14 -17.64 -4.57 -9.26
C GLY A 14 -16.36 -4.86 -10.02
N PHE A 15 -15.27 -4.14 -9.75
CA PHE A 15 -13.95 -4.39 -10.30
C PHE A 15 -13.07 -5.07 -9.25
N VAL A 16 -12.17 -5.94 -9.70
CA VAL A 16 -11.20 -6.60 -8.82
C VAL A 16 -10.25 -5.54 -8.27
N GLY A 17 -10.17 -5.44 -6.95
CA GLY A 17 -9.21 -4.56 -6.29
C GLY A 17 -7.82 -5.20 -6.22
N ARG A 18 -6.79 -4.35 -6.27
CA ARG A 18 -5.37 -4.74 -6.39
C ARG A 18 -4.48 -4.03 -5.37
N PHE A 19 -4.88 -2.85 -4.93
CA PHE A 19 -4.08 -1.98 -4.09
C PHE A 19 -4.61 -1.92 -2.65
N GLY A 20 -3.73 -1.57 -1.72
CA GLY A 20 -3.97 -1.59 -0.30
C GLY A 20 -3.73 -2.95 0.37
N ARG A 21 -3.75 -2.95 1.72
CA ARG A 21 -3.49 -4.12 2.56
C ARG A 21 -4.54 -5.22 2.41
N LYS A 22 -5.76 -4.86 2.02
CA LYS A 22 -6.87 -5.79 1.82
C LYS A 22 -7.37 -5.76 0.36
N ALA A 23 -6.51 -5.40 -0.59
CA ALA A 23 -6.86 -5.29 -2.02
C ALA A 23 -8.10 -4.42 -2.28
N GLN A 24 -8.36 -3.43 -1.44
CA GLN A 24 -9.64 -2.73 -1.42
C GLN A 24 -9.79 -1.63 -2.47
N THR A 25 -8.73 -1.32 -3.23
CA THR A 25 -8.74 -0.27 -4.26
C THR A 25 -8.37 -0.82 -5.64
N VAL A 26 -9.03 -0.33 -6.69
CA VAL A 26 -8.89 -0.84 -8.07
C VAL A 26 -7.80 -0.19 -8.90
N SER A 27 -7.46 1.07 -8.62
CA SER A 27 -6.51 1.88 -9.39
C SER A 27 -5.48 2.55 -8.49
N ILE A 28 -4.32 2.87 -9.05
CA ILE A 28 -3.27 3.64 -8.35
C ILE A 28 -3.78 5.02 -7.93
N GLU A 29 -4.54 5.71 -8.79
CA GLU A 29 -5.14 7.01 -8.46
C GLU A 29 -6.01 6.92 -7.20
N GLY A 30 -6.93 5.95 -7.13
CA GLY A 30 -7.78 5.77 -5.96
C GLY A 30 -6.97 5.41 -4.71
N PHE A 31 -5.89 4.65 -4.89
CA PHE A 31 -4.98 4.25 -3.82
C PHE A 31 -4.14 5.42 -3.29
N ILE A 32 -3.82 6.42 -4.11
CA ILE A 32 -3.10 7.64 -3.73
C ILE A 32 -4.05 8.67 -3.12
N ARG A 33 -5.20 8.94 -3.77
CA ARG A 33 -6.15 9.96 -3.30
C ARG A 33 -6.73 9.64 -1.91
N GLY A 34 -6.86 8.35 -1.57
CA GLY A 34 -7.37 7.92 -0.26
C GLY A 34 -6.52 8.47 0.90
N PRO A 35 -5.22 8.13 0.98
CA PRO A 35 -4.30 8.67 1.97
C PRO A 35 -4.06 10.19 1.86
N LEU A 36 -4.04 10.77 0.65
CA LEU A 36 -3.96 12.23 0.48
C LEU A 36 -5.00 12.93 1.37
N PHE A 37 -6.25 12.49 1.30
CA PHE A 37 -7.30 13.05 2.12
C PHE A 37 -7.27 12.55 3.56
N ASN A 38 -7.29 11.23 3.75
CA ASN A 38 -7.58 10.64 5.05
C ASN A 38 -6.39 10.70 6.02
N HIS A 39 -5.16 10.73 5.51
CA HIS A 39 -3.95 10.68 6.33
C HIS A 39 -3.28 12.04 6.45
N ILE A 40 -3.24 12.84 5.38
CA ILE A 40 -2.54 14.14 5.38
C ILE A 40 -3.47 15.35 5.16
N GLY A 41 -4.77 15.14 4.94
CA GLY A 41 -5.74 16.24 4.87
C GLY A 41 -5.64 17.10 3.61
N ILE A 42 -5.18 16.54 2.48
CA ILE A 42 -5.10 17.25 1.20
C ILE A 42 -6.25 16.80 0.30
N THR A 43 -7.04 17.75 -0.21
CA THR A 43 -8.12 17.48 -1.16
C THR A 43 -7.63 17.48 -2.60
N SER A 44 -8.32 16.72 -3.45
CA SER A 44 -8.03 16.50 -4.86
C SER A 44 -9.30 16.09 -5.62
N ASN A 45 -9.46 16.62 -6.82
CA ASN A 45 -10.45 16.09 -7.76
C ASN A 45 -9.95 14.79 -8.40
N PRO A 46 -10.85 13.84 -8.76
CA PRO A 46 -10.46 12.71 -9.58
C PRO A 46 -9.90 13.19 -10.92
N LEU A 47 -8.93 12.47 -11.47
CA LEU A 47 -8.43 12.75 -12.81
C LEU A 47 -9.56 12.65 -13.83
N SER A 48 -9.65 13.64 -14.70
CA SER A 48 -10.55 13.62 -15.84
C SER A 48 -10.23 12.44 -16.76
N ASN A 49 -11.21 11.99 -17.53
CA ASN A 49 -11.01 10.91 -18.51
C ASN A 49 -9.92 11.26 -19.54
N ALA A 50 -9.74 12.55 -19.85
CA ALA A 50 -8.67 13.01 -20.72
C ALA A 50 -7.30 12.76 -20.07
N ARG A 51 -7.10 13.20 -18.82
CA ARG A 51 -5.87 12.95 -18.07
C ARG A 51 -5.60 11.45 -17.85
N LYS A 52 -6.62 10.66 -17.51
CA LYS A 52 -6.49 9.19 -17.38
C LYS A 52 -5.98 8.52 -18.65
N ALA A 53 -6.38 9.02 -19.82
CA ALA A 53 -5.91 8.50 -21.11
C ALA A 53 -4.45 8.86 -21.43
N GLU A 54 -3.88 9.84 -20.73
CA GLU A 54 -2.50 10.31 -20.88
C GLU A 54 -1.53 9.65 -19.89
N LEU A 55 -2.03 8.85 -18.94
CA LEU A 55 -1.18 8.16 -17.96
C LEU A 55 -0.18 7.20 -18.63
N PRO A 56 1.05 7.08 -18.11
CA PRO A 56 2.12 6.31 -18.74
C PRO A 56 1.85 4.80 -18.76
N VAL A 57 1.02 4.31 -17.83
CA VAL A 57 0.53 2.93 -17.82
C VAL A 57 -0.99 2.96 -18.01
N PRO A 58 -1.53 2.27 -19.04
CA PRO A 58 -2.97 2.19 -19.22
C PRO A 58 -3.62 1.51 -18.01
N SER A 59 -4.36 2.27 -17.20
CA SER A 59 -5.06 1.70 -16.06
C SER A 59 -6.22 0.82 -16.51
N ALA A 60 -6.31 -0.39 -15.95
CA ALA A 60 -7.46 -1.28 -16.18
C ALA A 60 -8.81 -0.66 -15.78
N ALA A 61 -8.80 0.42 -15.00
CA ALA A 61 -9.99 1.16 -14.55
C ALA A 61 -10.40 2.33 -15.46
N ALA A 62 -9.70 2.62 -16.58
CA ALA A 62 -10.00 3.77 -17.45
C ALA A 62 -11.43 3.78 -18.06
N GLY A 63 -12.15 2.64 -18.03
CA GLY A 63 -13.56 2.51 -18.40
C GLY A 63 -14.53 2.27 -17.24
N ALA A 64 -14.05 2.29 -16.00
CA ALA A 64 -14.82 2.01 -14.79
C ALA A 64 -15.62 3.24 -14.32
N SER A 65 -16.47 3.80 -15.18
CA SER A 65 -17.54 4.70 -14.74
C SER A 65 -18.64 3.85 -14.08
N GLY A 66 -18.36 3.30 -12.91
CA GLY A 66 -19.35 2.58 -12.12
C GLY A 66 -20.39 3.57 -11.61
N SER A 67 -21.61 3.52 -12.14
CA SER A 67 -22.75 4.21 -11.56
C SER A 67 -22.82 3.86 -10.08
N VAL A 68 -22.81 4.87 -9.21
CA VAL A 68 -23.17 4.72 -7.80
C VAL A 68 -24.60 4.19 -7.78
N GLN A 69 -24.79 2.87 -7.69
CA GLN A 69 -26.09 2.33 -7.36
C GLN A 69 -26.24 2.58 -5.87
N ALA A 70 -26.68 3.81 -5.55
CA ALA A 70 -27.20 4.17 -4.25
C ALA A 70 -28.32 3.17 -3.95
N GLY A 71 -27.99 2.12 -3.22
CA GLY A 71 -28.97 1.28 -2.57
C GLY A 71 -29.63 2.14 -1.50
N LEU A 72 -30.71 2.83 -1.86
CA LEU A 72 -31.66 3.40 -0.92
C LEU A 72 -32.05 2.26 0.03
N ARG A 73 -31.51 2.28 1.25
CA ARG A 73 -32.18 1.67 2.40
C ARG A 73 -33.17 2.70 2.93
N ASP A 74 -34.36 2.20 3.25
CA ASP A 74 -35.60 2.94 3.53
C ASP A 74 -35.61 3.59 4.92
N ASP A 75 -34.50 4.22 5.30
CA ASP A 75 -34.26 4.84 6.58
C ASP A 75 -33.54 6.17 6.32
N GLY A 76 -34.37 7.18 6.01
CA GLY A 76 -33.94 8.54 5.72
C GLY A 76 -33.10 9.15 6.83
N ILE A 77 -31.78 9.15 6.62
CA ILE A 77 -30.76 10.18 6.85
C ILE A 77 -29.50 9.57 6.21
N SER A 78 -29.16 10.01 5.00
CA SER A 78 -27.95 9.54 4.31
C SER A 78 -26.84 10.57 4.53
N VAL A 79 -26.01 10.33 5.54
CA VAL A 79 -24.65 10.88 5.58
C VAL A 79 -23.83 10.04 4.62
N VAL A 80 -23.02 10.67 3.77
CA VAL A 80 -22.17 9.99 2.79
C VAL A 80 -21.27 9.00 3.53
N THR A 81 -21.63 7.72 3.56
CA THR A 81 -20.82 6.64 4.10
C THR A 81 -19.80 6.24 3.04
N ALA A 82 -18.77 7.07 2.88
CA ALA A 82 -17.59 6.72 2.10
C ALA A 82 -16.73 5.77 2.95
N GLY A 83 -17.04 4.47 2.88
CA GLY A 83 -16.18 3.45 3.45
C GLY A 83 -14.76 3.60 2.89
N GLN A 84 -13.78 3.91 3.74
CA GLN A 84 -12.41 4.27 3.34
C GLN A 84 -11.66 3.10 2.66
N ALA A 85 -11.94 2.86 1.39
CA ALA A 85 -11.20 1.90 0.55
C ALA A 85 -10.66 2.51 -0.75
N ALA A 86 -11.25 3.59 -1.24
CA ALA A 86 -10.73 4.45 -2.29
C ALA A 86 -11.16 5.88 -1.94
N ALA A 87 -10.42 6.91 -2.36
CA ALA A 87 -11.05 8.22 -2.39
C ALA A 87 -12.36 8.12 -3.18
N PRO A 88 -13.41 8.85 -2.79
CA PRO A 88 -14.61 8.93 -3.60
C PRO A 88 -14.22 9.22 -5.05
N ASP A 89 -14.93 8.64 -6.00
CA ASP A 89 -14.81 8.99 -7.44
C ASP A 89 -15.32 10.41 -7.74
N MET A 90 -15.57 11.19 -6.69
CA MET A 90 -16.03 12.56 -6.69
C MET A 90 -14.92 13.46 -6.10
N PRO A 91 -14.98 14.76 -6.38
CA PRO A 91 -14.28 15.77 -5.60
C PRO A 91 -14.45 15.52 -4.10
N ASN A 92 -13.36 15.66 -3.34
CA ASN A 92 -13.42 15.84 -1.89
C ASN A 92 -13.21 17.33 -1.56
N MET A 93 -13.65 17.70 -0.37
CA MET A 93 -13.57 19.03 0.22
C MET A 93 -13.34 18.81 1.70
N ASP A 94 -12.70 19.76 2.38
CA ASP A 94 -12.69 19.82 3.83
C ASP A 94 -13.24 21.16 4.35
N ASP A 95 -13.04 21.44 5.64
CA ASP A 95 -13.58 22.61 6.33
C ASP A 95 -12.43 23.41 6.94
N ASP A 96 -11.46 23.77 6.08
CA ASP A 96 -10.41 24.72 6.40
C ASP A 96 -10.53 26.04 5.60
N ASP A 97 -9.58 26.97 5.81
CA ASP A 97 -9.58 28.27 5.11
C ASP A 97 -8.88 28.22 3.74
N ALA A 98 -8.32 27.07 3.35
CA ALA A 98 -7.66 26.86 2.07
C ALA A 98 -8.69 26.59 0.96
N PRO A 99 -8.41 26.99 -0.30
CA PRO A 99 -9.34 26.72 -1.40
C PRO A 99 -9.23 25.29 -1.93
N ASP A 100 -10.34 24.55 -1.89
CA ASP A 100 -10.43 23.22 -2.50
C ASP A 100 -10.45 23.26 -4.06
N PRO A 101 -9.81 22.29 -4.75
CA PRO A 101 -8.88 21.34 -4.17
C PRO A 101 -7.49 21.94 -3.94
N GLU A 102 -6.83 21.56 -2.85
CA GLU A 102 -5.45 22.01 -2.58
C GLU A 102 -4.47 21.40 -3.59
N LEU A 103 -4.69 20.13 -3.98
CA LEU A 103 -3.90 19.48 -5.01
C LEU A 103 -4.54 19.66 -6.38
N SER A 104 -3.81 20.31 -7.28
CA SER A 104 -4.24 20.50 -8.67
C SER A 104 -4.37 19.16 -9.42
N GLU A 105 -5.21 19.13 -10.47
CA GLU A 105 -5.33 17.94 -11.33
C GLU A 105 -3.99 17.55 -11.96
N ASP A 106 -3.17 18.54 -12.32
CA ASP A 106 -1.84 18.33 -12.90
C ASP A 106 -0.87 17.73 -11.88
N ASP A 107 -0.83 18.24 -10.65
CA ASP A 107 0.00 17.66 -9.59
C ASP A 107 -0.45 16.21 -9.24
N LEU A 108 -1.76 15.95 -9.21
CA LEU A 108 -2.28 14.60 -9.01
C LEU A 108 -1.86 13.67 -10.16
N PHE A 109 -1.96 14.15 -11.40
CA PHE A 109 -1.56 13.39 -12.58
C PHE A 109 -0.06 13.05 -12.53
N ASP A 110 0.76 14.01 -12.13
CA ASP A 110 2.20 13.86 -12.00
C ASP A 110 2.55 12.82 -10.92
N VAL A 111 1.99 12.91 -9.70
CA VAL A 111 2.30 11.94 -8.62
C VAL A 111 1.81 10.52 -8.94
N VAL A 112 0.67 10.38 -9.64
CA VAL A 112 0.19 9.08 -10.14
C VAL A 112 1.17 8.53 -11.18
N SER A 113 1.63 9.37 -12.11
CA SER A 113 2.59 8.98 -13.16
C SER A 113 3.93 8.56 -12.58
N PHE A 114 4.46 9.28 -11.59
CA PHE A 114 5.68 8.89 -10.86
C PHE A 114 5.52 7.52 -10.21
N THR A 115 4.41 7.28 -9.52
CA THR A 115 4.13 5.99 -8.86
C THR A 115 3.99 4.83 -9.87
N MET A 116 3.41 5.09 -11.05
CA MET A 116 3.32 4.11 -12.14
C MET A 116 4.69 3.75 -12.74
N LEU A 117 5.62 4.70 -12.78
CA LEU A 117 6.94 4.56 -13.39
C LEU A 117 8.03 4.09 -12.40
N LEU A 118 7.69 3.98 -11.12
CA LEU A 118 8.62 3.60 -10.06
C LEU A 118 9.04 2.12 -10.18
N ALA A 119 10.35 1.88 -10.18
CA ALA A 119 10.92 0.55 -10.38
C ALA A 119 10.60 -0.42 -9.25
N VAL A 120 10.66 -1.73 -9.57
CA VAL A 120 10.97 -2.79 -8.60
C VAL A 120 12.48 -3.04 -8.64
N PRO A 121 13.10 -3.48 -7.54
CA PRO A 121 14.51 -3.77 -7.56
C PRO A 121 14.76 -5.02 -8.41
N ARG A 122 15.90 -5.04 -9.09
CA ARG A 122 16.35 -6.24 -9.80
C ARG A 122 16.72 -7.31 -8.76
N PRO A 123 16.27 -8.57 -8.95
CA PRO A 123 16.78 -9.68 -8.16
C PRO A 123 18.30 -9.82 -8.31
N ASP A 124 18.94 -10.31 -7.26
CA ASP A 124 20.36 -10.59 -7.25
C ASP A 124 20.69 -11.78 -8.16
N GLU A 125 21.95 -11.89 -8.57
CA GLU A 125 22.42 -13.09 -9.26
C GLU A 125 22.27 -14.32 -8.35
N PRO A 126 21.65 -15.41 -8.82
CA PRO A 126 21.44 -16.60 -8.00
C PRO A 126 22.76 -17.18 -7.47
N THR A 127 22.74 -17.56 -6.21
CA THR A 127 23.81 -18.31 -5.54
C THR A 127 23.29 -19.70 -5.18
N ALA A 128 24.20 -20.64 -4.90
CA ALA A 128 23.80 -21.97 -4.42
C ALA A 128 22.96 -21.91 -3.12
N GLU A 129 23.11 -20.85 -2.31
CA GLU A 129 22.31 -20.66 -1.09
C GLU A 129 20.89 -20.16 -1.41
N SER A 130 20.76 -19.16 -2.29
CA SER A 130 19.45 -18.61 -2.68
C SER A 130 18.66 -19.55 -3.59
N GLU A 131 19.31 -20.36 -4.42
CA GLU A 131 18.65 -21.40 -5.22
C GLU A 131 18.04 -22.49 -4.32
N ALA A 132 18.83 -23.04 -3.40
CA ALA A 132 18.33 -24.01 -2.43
C ALA A 132 17.25 -23.41 -1.51
N GLY A 133 17.35 -22.12 -1.19
CA GLY A 133 16.31 -21.39 -0.47
C GLY A 133 15.01 -21.26 -1.26
N SER A 134 15.07 -21.03 -2.57
CA SER A 134 13.90 -20.99 -3.45
C SER A 134 13.24 -22.37 -3.56
N GLU A 135 14.02 -23.45 -3.59
CA GLU A 135 13.48 -24.82 -3.57
C GLU A 135 12.76 -25.10 -2.25
N LEU A 136 13.41 -24.81 -1.11
CA LEU A 136 12.79 -24.94 0.21
C LEU A 136 11.52 -24.09 0.34
N PHE A 137 11.52 -22.86 -0.18
CA PHE A 137 10.35 -21.99 -0.15
C PHE A 137 9.11 -22.65 -0.79
N SER A 138 9.29 -23.30 -1.94
CA SER A 138 8.24 -24.08 -2.60
C SER A 138 7.90 -25.37 -1.85
N GLU A 139 8.90 -26.11 -1.34
CA GLU A 139 8.66 -27.35 -0.57
C GLU A 139 7.87 -27.12 0.71
N LEU A 140 8.06 -25.96 1.35
CA LEU A 140 7.32 -25.53 2.53
C LEU A 140 5.88 -25.09 2.22
N GLY A 141 5.55 -24.90 0.93
CA GLY A 141 4.25 -24.42 0.47
C GLY A 141 4.06 -22.90 0.58
N CYS A 142 5.13 -22.12 0.73
CA CYS A 142 5.03 -20.66 0.78
C CYS A 142 4.51 -20.07 -0.55
N ASP A 143 4.82 -20.74 -1.67
CA ASP A 143 4.39 -20.37 -3.01
C ASP A 143 2.91 -20.65 -3.31
N GLY A 144 2.17 -21.23 -2.36
CA GLY A 144 0.70 -21.36 -2.45
C GLY A 144 -0.01 -20.00 -2.49
N CYS A 145 0.50 -19.00 -1.76
CA CYS A 145 0.04 -17.61 -1.82
C CYS A 145 1.08 -16.71 -2.49
N HIS A 146 2.37 -16.90 -2.18
CA HIS A 146 3.48 -16.13 -2.76
C HIS A 146 3.92 -16.68 -4.12
N VAL A 147 2.98 -16.78 -5.06
CA VAL A 147 3.23 -17.36 -6.38
C VAL A 147 4.29 -16.57 -7.15
N ARG A 148 5.28 -17.29 -7.69
CA ARG A 148 6.49 -16.71 -8.31
C ARG A 148 6.20 -15.56 -9.28
N ALA A 149 5.22 -15.74 -10.16
CA ALA A 149 4.90 -14.72 -11.17
C ALA A 149 3.42 -14.73 -11.55
N LEU A 150 2.90 -13.53 -11.78
CA LEU A 150 1.60 -13.28 -12.38
C LEU A 150 1.73 -13.14 -13.89
N LYS A 151 0.64 -13.41 -14.61
CA LYS A 151 0.54 -13.15 -16.04
C LYS A 151 -0.22 -11.83 -16.23
N GLY A 152 0.48 -10.82 -16.75
CA GLY A 152 -0.10 -9.54 -17.15
C GLY A 152 -0.17 -9.38 -18.67
N PRO A 153 -0.89 -8.36 -19.17
CA PRO A 153 -0.97 -8.05 -20.60
C PRO A 153 0.40 -7.67 -21.21
N ARG A 154 1.35 -7.25 -20.37
CA ARG A 154 2.71 -6.84 -20.73
C ARG A 154 3.77 -7.92 -20.50
N GLY A 155 3.37 -9.12 -20.06
CA GLY A 155 4.27 -10.24 -19.79
C GLY A 155 4.16 -10.77 -18.36
N LEU A 156 5.18 -11.50 -17.94
CA LEU A 156 5.27 -12.03 -16.58
C LEU A 156 5.67 -10.94 -15.59
N ILE A 157 5.00 -10.93 -14.44
CA ILE A 157 5.28 -10.01 -13.33
C ILE A 157 5.77 -10.87 -12.16
N PRO A 158 7.09 -10.90 -11.87
CA PRO A 158 7.66 -11.76 -10.83
C PRO A 158 7.41 -11.19 -9.41
N ALA A 159 6.15 -11.08 -9.02
CA ALA A 159 5.74 -10.42 -7.79
C ALA A 159 5.91 -11.29 -6.54
N TYR A 160 5.99 -12.61 -6.67
CA TYR A 160 5.91 -13.52 -5.51
C TYR A 160 4.66 -13.24 -4.66
N SER A 161 3.52 -13.15 -5.35
CA SER A 161 2.22 -12.80 -4.78
C SER A 161 1.14 -13.15 -5.79
N ASP A 162 0.03 -13.68 -5.30
CA ASP A 162 -1.20 -13.89 -6.07
C ASP A 162 -2.16 -12.69 -6.04
N LEU A 163 -1.84 -11.67 -5.23
CA LEU A 163 -2.66 -10.48 -4.94
C LEU A 163 -4.05 -10.80 -4.35
N LEU A 164 -4.27 -12.02 -3.86
CA LEU A 164 -5.53 -12.45 -3.28
C LEU A 164 -5.57 -12.18 -1.78
N LEU A 165 -6.79 -12.15 -1.22
CA LEU A 165 -7.02 -12.14 0.22
C LEU A 165 -6.86 -13.55 0.78
N HIS A 166 -6.11 -13.64 1.87
CA HIS A 166 -5.96 -14.85 2.67
C HIS A 166 -6.22 -14.57 4.14
N ASP A 167 -6.79 -15.55 4.83
CA ASP A 167 -6.91 -15.54 6.28
C ASP A 167 -5.53 -15.72 6.92
N MET A 168 -5.06 -14.71 7.65
CA MET A 168 -3.78 -14.67 8.36
C MET A 168 -3.89 -15.10 9.83
N GLY A 169 -5.08 -15.50 10.28
CA GLY A 169 -5.38 -15.93 11.64
C GLY A 169 -5.71 -14.80 12.61
N ASP A 170 -6.33 -15.16 13.73
CA ASP A 170 -6.83 -14.22 14.74
C ASP A 170 -5.72 -13.35 15.36
N ASP A 171 -4.51 -13.88 15.50
CA ASP A 171 -3.36 -13.13 16.07
C ASP A 171 -2.93 -11.95 15.19
N LEU A 172 -3.27 -11.97 13.89
CA LEU A 172 -3.00 -10.92 12.92
C LEU A 172 -4.28 -10.17 12.51
N ALA A 173 -5.42 -10.41 13.16
CA ALA A 173 -6.63 -9.68 12.84
C ALA A 173 -6.51 -8.19 13.25
N ASP A 174 -6.84 -7.29 12.33
CA ASP A 174 -7.04 -5.87 12.62
C ASP A 174 -8.48 -5.56 13.03
N ASP A 175 -9.37 -6.54 12.84
CA ASP A 175 -10.81 -6.43 13.05
C ASP A 175 -11.47 -5.31 12.25
N ILE A 176 -10.86 -4.90 11.14
CA ILE A 176 -11.44 -3.90 10.25
C ILE A 176 -11.85 -4.53 8.93
N VAL A 177 -13.13 -4.36 8.62
CA VAL A 177 -13.72 -4.81 7.36
C VAL A 177 -13.46 -3.77 6.28
N MET A 178 -12.98 -4.22 5.11
CA MET A 178 -12.77 -3.35 3.94
C MET A 178 -13.29 -4.04 2.68
N GLY A 179 -14.43 -3.58 2.16
CA GLY A 179 -15.15 -4.28 1.09
C GLY A 179 -15.61 -5.65 1.58
N VAL A 180 -15.20 -6.71 0.89
CA VAL A 180 -15.52 -8.09 1.33
C VAL A 180 -14.46 -8.69 2.26
N ALA A 181 -13.33 -8.00 2.52
CA ALA A 181 -12.27 -8.51 3.38
C ALA A 181 -12.64 -8.39 4.86
N LYS A 182 -12.49 -9.49 5.61
CA LYS A 182 -12.66 -9.53 7.07
C LYS A 182 -11.43 -9.00 7.79
N GLY A 183 -11.54 -8.85 9.11
CA GLY A 183 -10.45 -8.35 9.96
C GLY A 183 -9.17 -9.19 9.91
N ASN A 184 -9.30 -10.52 9.78
CA ASN A 184 -8.17 -11.44 9.69
C ASN A 184 -7.68 -11.69 8.26
N GLU A 185 -8.30 -11.08 7.25
CA GLU A 185 -7.91 -11.28 5.84
C GLU A 185 -7.04 -10.14 5.32
N PHE A 186 -5.93 -10.49 4.66
CA PHE A 186 -5.00 -9.55 4.05
C PHE A 186 -4.60 -10.01 2.66
N ARG A 187 -4.29 -9.03 1.80
CA ARG A 187 -3.72 -9.26 0.48
C ARG A 187 -2.29 -9.78 0.62
N THR A 188 -1.95 -10.87 -0.07
CA THR A 188 -0.56 -11.32 -0.21
C THR A 188 0.29 -10.20 -0.79
N GLN A 189 1.19 -9.59 0.00
CA GLN A 189 2.05 -8.52 -0.51
C GLN A 189 3.13 -9.10 -1.44
N PRO A 190 3.49 -8.41 -2.54
CA PRO A 190 4.64 -8.79 -3.35
C PRO A 190 5.93 -8.88 -2.51
N LEU A 191 6.79 -9.87 -2.80
CA LEU A 191 8.06 -10.08 -2.09
C LEU A 191 9.28 -9.51 -2.82
N TRP A 192 9.11 -8.87 -3.99
CA TRP A 192 10.22 -8.14 -4.60
C TRP A 192 10.76 -7.10 -3.62
N GLY A 193 12.09 -6.98 -3.50
CA GLY A 193 12.68 -5.98 -2.61
C GLY A 193 12.36 -6.14 -1.12
N VAL A 194 11.82 -7.28 -0.68
CA VAL A 194 11.23 -7.38 0.68
C VAL A 194 12.24 -7.05 1.78
N VAL A 195 13.52 -7.36 1.61
CA VAL A 195 14.56 -7.03 2.60
C VAL A 195 14.77 -5.55 2.83
N ALA A 196 14.36 -4.68 1.91
CA ALA A 196 14.57 -3.24 1.98
C ALA A 196 13.37 -2.47 2.57
N VAL A 197 12.22 -3.11 2.81
CA VAL A 197 10.94 -2.42 3.12
C VAL A 197 10.31 -2.86 4.43
N GLY A 198 11.16 -3.20 5.40
CA GLY A 198 10.71 -3.39 6.78
C GLY A 198 10.16 -2.09 7.39
N PRO A 199 9.50 -2.17 8.56
CA PRO A 199 9.15 -3.40 9.27
C PRO A 199 8.03 -4.19 8.56
N TYR A 200 7.83 -5.45 8.96
CA TYR A 200 7.00 -6.40 8.23
C TYR A 200 5.60 -6.60 8.83
N LEU A 201 4.73 -7.22 8.03
CA LEU A 201 3.29 -7.41 8.26
C LEU A 201 2.49 -6.10 8.14
N HIS A 202 1.16 -6.18 8.27
CA HIS A 202 0.29 -5.02 8.02
C HIS A 202 0.47 -3.89 9.05
N ASP A 203 0.92 -4.24 10.25
CA ASP A 203 1.06 -3.36 11.41
C ASP A 203 2.51 -3.11 11.85
N GLY A 204 3.48 -3.62 11.08
CA GLY A 204 4.90 -3.38 11.32
C GLY A 204 5.43 -4.05 12.58
N ARG A 205 4.75 -5.07 13.14
CA ARG A 205 5.17 -5.72 14.40
C ARG A 205 6.44 -6.56 14.30
N ALA A 206 6.89 -6.89 13.09
CA ALA A 206 8.01 -7.79 12.87
C ALA A 206 9.23 -7.02 12.34
N ASP A 207 10.32 -7.05 13.11
CA ASP A 207 11.58 -6.38 12.76
C ASP A 207 12.44 -7.21 11.79
N THR A 208 12.18 -8.52 11.69
CA THR A 208 12.93 -9.43 10.84
C THR A 208 12.01 -10.28 9.97
N LEU A 209 12.52 -10.73 8.82
CA LEU A 209 11.81 -11.71 7.99
C LEU A 209 11.57 -13.03 8.73
N ASP A 210 12.48 -13.46 9.61
CA ASP A 210 12.28 -14.66 10.44
C ASP A 210 11.07 -14.49 11.36
N ASP A 211 10.95 -13.33 12.04
CA ASP A 211 9.79 -13.01 12.87
C ASP A 211 8.52 -12.92 12.05
N ALA A 212 8.57 -12.24 10.90
CA ALA A 212 7.43 -12.10 10.00
C ALA A 212 6.90 -13.48 9.59
N ILE A 213 7.76 -14.40 9.16
CA ILE A 213 7.39 -15.78 8.82
C ILE A 213 6.77 -16.49 10.03
N ARG A 214 7.34 -16.36 11.23
CA ARG A 214 6.82 -16.99 12.46
C ARG A 214 5.45 -16.49 12.88
N PHE A 215 5.12 -15.24 12.58
CA PHE A 215 3.81 -14.65 12.87
C PHE A 215 2.71 -15.11 11.92
N HIS A 216 3.03 -15.77 10.79
CA HIS A 216 2.00 -16.28 9.89
C HIS A 216 1.09 -17.31 10.59
N GLY A 217 -0.21 -17.02 10.55
CA GLY A 217 -1.31 -17.87 11.04
C GLY A 217 -2.27 -18.24 9.91
N GLY A 218 -3.50 -18.59 10.27
CA GLY A 218 -4.58 -18.88 9.31
C GLY A 218 -4.19 -19.90 8.24
N GLU A 219 -4.39 -19.57 6.97
CA GLU A 219 -4.06 -20.42 5.83
C GLU A 219 -2.55 -20.72 5.74
N ALA A 220 -1.70 -19.78 6.17
CA ALA A 220 -0.25 -19.92 6.12
C ALA A 220 0.35 -20.70 7.32
N LYS A 221 -0.48 -21.14 8.28
CA LYS A 221 -0.01 -21.80 9.50
C LYS A 221 0.83 -23.06 9.22
N ALA A 222 0.44 -23.87 8.24
CA ALA A 222 1.16 -25.10 7.91
C ALA A 222 2.57 -24.81 7.38
N ALA A 223 2.70 -23.86 6.44
CA ALA A 223 3.99 -23.43 5.90
C ALA A 223 4.89 -22.81 6.98
N ARG A 224 4.30 -21.99 7.87
CA ARG A 224 5.00 -21.44 9.03
C ARG A 224 5.53 -22.52 9.97
N ASP A 225 4.70 -23.50 10.32
CA ASP A 225 5.11 -24.57 11.24
C ASP A 225 6.24 -25.42 10.62
N ALA A 226 6.18 -25.67 9.31
CA ALA A 226 7.25 -26.33 8.57
C ALA A 226 8.56 -25.52 8.58
N TYR A 227 8.49 -24.21 8.34
CA TYR A 227 9.65 -23.30 8.43
C TYR A 227 10.27 -23.30 9.83
N VAL A 228 9.46 -23.28 10.88
CA VAL A 228 9.94 -23.33 12.27
C VAL A 228 10.67 -24.65 12.58
N ALA A 229 10.25 -25.75 11.94
CA ALA A 229 10.85 -27.07 12.12
C ALA A 229 12.19 -27.27 11.39
N LEU A 230 12.51 -26.41 10.42
CA LEU A 230 13.78 -26.44 9.70
C LEU A 230 14.99 -26.31 10.64
N ASP A 231 16.13 -26.84 10.22
CA ASP A 231 17.38 -26.58 10.91
C ASP A 231 17.90 -25.14 10.68
N GLY A 232 18.98 -24.78 11.37
CA GLY A 232 19.53 -23.42 11.25
C GLY A 232 20.10 -23.09 9.87
N ARG A 233 20.55 -24.08 9.09
CA ARG A 233 21.09 -23.89 7.75
C ARG A 233 19.96 -23.69 6.75
N GLU A 234 18.95 -24.55 6.79
CA GLU A 234 17.78 -24.48 5.91
C GLU A 234 17.01 -23.16 6.10
N ARG A 235 16.81 -22.71 7.36
CA ARG A 235 16.22 -21.39 7.61
C ARG A 235 17.02 -20.25 6.97
N ARG A 236 18.35 -20.27 7.08
CA ARG A 236 19.20 -19.26 6.43
C ARG A 236 19.09 -19.30 4.91
N GLN A 237 18.93 -20.47 4.30
CA GLN A 237 18.73 -20.58 2.86
C GLN A 237 17.42 -19.91 2.43
N VAL A 238 16.32 -20.15 3.13
CA VAL A 238 15.04 -19.47 2.85
C VAL A 238 15.18 -17.95 2.98
N LEU A 239 15.84 -17.47 4.05
CA LEU A 239 16.08 -16.03 4.24
C LEU A 239 17.02 -15.45 3.17
N ALA A 240 18.04 -16.18 2.74
CA ALA A 240 18.94 -15.79 1.65
C ALA A 240 18.20 -15.72 0.31
N PHE A 241 17.25 -16.62 0.08
CA PHE A 241 16.36 -16.53 -1.08
C PHE A 241 15.50 -15.25 -1.04
N LEU A 242 14.84 -14.97 0.08
CA LEU A 242 14.07 -13.71 0.22
C LEU A 242 14.95 -12.46 0.04
N ALA A 243 16.19 -12.49 0.54
CA ALA A 243 17.15 -11.42 0.33
C ALA A 243 17.56 -11.25 -1.14
N SER A 244 17.66 -12.36 -1.88
CA SER A 244 17.98 -12.33 -3.31
C SER A 244 16.89 -11.73 -4.20
N LEU A 245 15.70 -11.39 -3.65
CA LEU A 245 14.63 -10.71 -4.40
C LEU A 245 14.90 -9.22 -4.62
N GLY A 246 16.12 -8.75 -4.37
CA GLY A 246 16.64 -7.43 -4.68
C GLY A 246 16.56 -6.45 -3.52
N GLY A 247 17.21 -5.29 -3.68
CA GLY A 247 17.16 -4.17 -2.74
C GLY A 247 18.06 -4.28 -1.50
N GLY A 248 18.72 -5.42 -1.28
CA GLY A 248 19.58 -5.65 -0.11
C GLY A 248 20.81 -4.73 -0.02
N ASP A 249 21.28 -4.19 -1.15
CA ASP A 249 22.40 -3.25 -1.22
C ASP A 249 21.98 -1.78 -0.93
N GLN A 250 20.69 -1.49 -0.90
CA GLN A 250 20.20 -0.15 -0.58
C GLN A 250 20.18 0.07 0.93
N ARG A 251 20.51 1.30 1.30
CA ARG A 251 20.44 1.76 2.67
C ARG A 251 19.85 3.16 2.66
N SER A 252 19.08 3.48 3.69
CA SER A 252 18.81 4.87 4.02
C SER A 252 20.10 5.48 4.59
N ASP A 253 20.55 6.58 4.00
CA ASP A 253 21.60 7.42 4.60
C ASP A 253 21.03 8.33 5.73
N GLY A 254 19.75 8.17 6.09
CA GLY A 254 19.02 8.93 7.11
C GLY A 254 17.73 9.55 6.57
N LEU A 255 17.27 10.64 7.19
CA LEU A 255 16.16 11.43 6.64
C LEU A 255 16.59 11.98 5.26
N LEU A 256 15.90 11.55 4.19
CA LEU A 256 16.18 12.02 2.84
C LEU A 256 15.87 13.52 2.76
N PRO A 257 16.85 14.38 2.42
CA PRO A 257 16.57 15.79 2.22
C PRO A 257 15.71 15.98 0.96
N PRO A 258 14.95 17.08 0.87
CA PRO A 258 14.38 17.51 -0.41
C PRO A 258 15.46 17.53 -1.50
N ASP A 259 15.05 17.22 -2.72
CA ASP A 259 15.90 17.12 -3.91
C ASP A 259 17.03 16.08 -3.80
N ALA A 260 16.84 15.02 -3.00
CA ALA A 260 17.74 13.86 -3.01
C ALA A 260 17.98 13.35 -4.45
N ALA A 261 19.09 12.65 -4.69
CA ALA A 261 19.39 12.14 -6.04
C ALA A 261 18.34 11.10 -6.49
N VAL A 262 18.07 11.05 -7.79
CA VAL A 262 17.27 9.98 -8.39
C VAL A 262 18.15 8.75 -8.57
N GLU A 263 17.68 7.60 -8.12
CA GLU A 263 18.39 6.34 -8.29
C GLU A 263 18.45 5.91 -9.76
N ALA A 264 19.40 5.03 -10.08
CA ALA A 264 19.58 4.57 -11.45
C ALA A 264 18.36 3.77 -11.97
N VAL A 265 18.26 3.66 -13.29
CA VAL A 265 17.22 2.86 -13.95
C VAL A 265 17.25 1.41 -13.44
N GLY A 266 16.10 0.91 -12.99
CA GLY A 266 15.93 -0.44 -12.45
C GLY A 266 16.46 -0.63 -11.03
N GLU A 267 16.97 0.43 -10.41
CA GLU A 267 17.23 0.48 -8.97
C GLU A 267 15.99 0.98 -8.24
N PHE A 268 15.90 0.67 -6.95
CA PHE A 268 14.78 1.06 -6.11
C PHE A 268 14.72 2.57 -6.00
N GLY A 269 13.52 3.15 -5.99
CA GLY A 269 13.37 4.61 -6.01
C GLY A 269 13.73 5.26 -7.33
N GLY A 270 14.27 4.51 -8.30
CA GLY A 270 14.55 4.95 -9.66
C GLY A 270 13.42 4.61 -10.64
N PRO A 271 13.56 4.99 -11.92
CA PRO A 271 12.62 4.63 -12.96
C PRO A 271 12.75 3.14 -13.34
N MET A 272 11.62 2.49 -13.61
CA MET A 272 11.53 1.05 -13.87
C MET A 272 12.36 0.57 -15.06
N THR A 273 12.37 1.37 -16.12
CA THR A 273 13.06 1.06 -17.37
C THR A 273 13.67 2.35 -17.93
N MET A 274 14.40 2.23 -19.04
CA MET A 274 14.77 3.40 -19.83
C MET A 274 13.50 4.09 -20.31
N LEU A 275 13.20 5.24 -19.72
CA LEU A 275 12.02 6.03 -20.03
C LEU A 275 12.20 6.78 -21.36
N THR A 276 11.11 6.97 -22.09
CA THR A 276 11.05 7.96 -23.17
C THR A 276 11.27 9.37 -22.62
N GLU A 277 11.51 10.35 -23.49
CA GLU A 277 11.63 11.76 -23.07
C GLU A 277 10.37 12.25 -22.33
N THR A 278 9.19 11.88 -22.84
CA THR A 278 7.90 12.19 -22.19
C THR A 278 7.78 11.53 -20.83
N GLU A 279 8.03 10.22 -20.72
CA GLU A 279 7.94 9.51 -19.43
C GLU A 279 8.98 10.03 -18.43
N SER A 280 10.18 10.41 -18.89
CA SER A 280 11.22 11.01 -18.04
C SER A 280 10.76 12.35 -17.46
N ALA A 281 10.09 13.18 -18.27
CA ALA A 281 9.52 14.43 -17.80
C ALA A 281 8.39 14.21 -16.78
N LEU A 282 7.51 13.24 -17.03
CA LEU A 282 6.44 12.86 -16.08
C LEU A 282 7.01 12.33 -14.76
N TYR A 283 8.01 11.45 -14.83
CA TYR A 283 8.67 10.92 -13.66
C TYR A 283 9.31 12.05 -12.82
N ALA A 284 10.02 12.98 -13.46
CA ALA A 284 10.65 14.10 -12.79
C ALA A 284 9.63 15.07 -12.16
N ALA A 285 8.54 15.39 -12.87
CA ALA A 285 7.47 16.24 -12.37
C ALA A 285 6.76 15.61 -11.17
N GLY A 286 6.35 14.34 -11.30
CA GLY A 286 5.71 13.62 -10.21
C GLY A 286 6.58 13.39 -9.00
N ARG A 287 7.88 13.16 -9.21
CA ARG A 287 8.85 13.12 -8.12
C ARG A 287 8.93 14.45 -7.39
N ALA A 288 8.93 15.58 -8.11
CA ALA A 288 8.94 16.89 -7.47
C ALA A 288 7.68 17.15 -6.63
N VAL A 289 6.51 16.68 -7.08
CA VAL A 289 5.26 16.74 -6.29
C VAL A 289 5.33 15.82 -5.07
N PHE A 290 5.80 14.58 -5.24
CA PHE A 290 6.00 13.62 -4.16
C PHE A 290 6.95 14.16 -3.08
N ASP A 291 7.94 14.93 -3.53
CA ASP A 291 8.97 15.52 -2.69
C ASP A 291 8.57 16.90 -2.11
N ARG A 292 7.39 17.42 -2.43
CA ARG A 292 6.96 18.76 -2.02
C ARG A 292 6.36 18.75 -0.62
N ASP A 293 6.87 19.64 0.23
CA ASP A 293 6.25 19.92 1.54
C ASP A 293 4.98 20.75 1.35
N THR A 294 3.92 20.37 2.05
CA THR A 294 2.66 21.10 2.11
C THR A 294 2.59 21.83 3.44
N HIS A 295 2.41 23.14 3.40
CA HIS A 295 2.45 23.96 4.60
C HIS A 295 1.05 24.11 5.19
N LEU A 296 0.94 24.34 6.51
CA LEU A 296 -0.33 24.59 7.20
C LEU A 296 -1.18 25.69 6.54
N GLY A 297 -0.54 26.76 6.04
CA GLY A 297 -1.25 27.87 5.39
C GLY A 297 -1.55 27.65 3.90
N SER A 298 -1.19 26.49 3.35
CA SER A 298 -1.35 26.15 1.93
C SER A 298 -2.14 24.87 1.73
N GLY A 299 -2.96 24.47 2.70
CA GLY A 299 -3.87 23.34 2.54
C GLY A 299 -3.40 22.00 3.09
N LEU A 300 -2.48 22.01 4.07
CA LEU A 300 -2.32 20.84 4.92
C LEU A 300 -3.50 20.87 5.90
N GLY A 301 -4.48 19.99 5.70
CA GLY A 301 -5.79 20.05 6.33
C GLY A 301 -5.79 20.09 7.86
N PRO A 302 -6.96 20.25 8.49
CA PRO A 302 -7.05 20.57 9.92
C PRO A 302 -6.39 19.53 10.81
N GLU A 303 -6.31 18.28 10.36
CA GLU A 303 -5.62 17.18 11.03
C GLU A 303 -4.83 16.35 10.00
N PHE A 304 -3.61 15.93 10.34
CA PHE A 304 -2.70 15.22 9.43
C PHE A 304 -1.69 14.32 10.16
N ASN A 305 -1.00 13.44 9.41
CA ASN A 305 0.08 12.57 9.91
C ASN A 305 1.46 12.92 9.35
N GLY A 306 1.51 13.64 8.23
CA GLY A 306 2.72 14.10 7.57
C GLY A 306 2.39 15.24 6.62
N ASP A 307 3.40 16.00 6.20
CA ASP A 307 3.29 17.18 5.36
C ASP A 307 3.67 16.94 3.88
N SER A 308 4.10 15.72 3.54
CA SER A 308 4.50 15.33 2.19
C SER A 308 4.34 13.83 2.00
N CYS A 309 4.41 13.34 0.75
CA CYS A 309 4.47 11.90 0.50
C CYS A 309 5.78 11.29 1.06
N ARG A 310 6.89 12.03 0.95
CA ARG A 310 8.20 11.66 1.55
C ARG A 310 8.16 11.54 3.06
N ALA A 311 7.30 12.26 3.79
CA ALA A 311 7.24 12.15 5.25
C ALA A 311 6.95 10.72 5.72
N CYS A 312 6.28 9.91 4.88
CA CYS A 312 5.97 8.52 5.18
C CYS A 312 6.70 7.53 4.26
N HIS A 313 6.91 7.85 2.97
CA HIS A 313 7.41 6.91 1.96
C HIS A 313 8.85 7.20 1.52
N PHE A 314 9.83 6.90 2.38
CA PHE A 314 11.22 7.35 2.17
C PHE A 314 12.33 6.36 2.54
N ASP A 315 12.04 5.23 3.18
CA ASP A 315 13.05 4.27 3.62
C ASP A 315 13.06 3.05 2.67
N PRO A 316 14.19 2.76 1.97
CA PRO A 316 15.49 3.42 2.02
C PRO A 316 15.63 4.61 1.06
N VAL A 317 14.68 4.78 0.15
CA VAL A 317 14.66 5.79 -0.92
C VAL A 317 13.23 6.32 -1.09
N LEU A 318 13.04 7.40 -1.85
CA LEU A 318 11.71 7.92 -2.15
C LEU A 318 10.80 6.86 -2.80
N GLY A 319 9.57 6.75 -2.28
CA GLY A 319 8.63 5.68 -2.61
C GLY A 319 8.83 4.41 -1.76
N GLY A 320 9.79 4.44 -0.84
CA GLY A 320 10.08 3.43 0.16
C GLY A 320 8.95 3.17 1.15
N ALA A 321 9.18 2.18 2.00
CA ALA A 321 8.40 2.03 3.22
C ALA A 321 8.77 3.14 4.21
N GLY A 322 7.92 3.38 5.20
CA GLY A 322 8.28 4.21 6.35
C GLY A 322 8.67 3.34 7.54
N PRO A 323 9.59 3.79 8.42
CA PRO A 323 9.79 3.14 9.71
C PRO A 323 8.50 3.19 10.55
N ALA A 324 8.41 2.34 11.58
CA ALA A 324 7.20 2.25 12.42
C ALA A 324 6.74 3.58 13.06
N ASP A 325 7.64 4.55 13.20
CA ASP A 325 7.36 5.86 13.78
C ASP A 325 6.50 6.77 12.88
N VAL A 326 6.44 6.49 11.58
CA VAL A 326 5.60 7.24 10.63
C VAL A 326 4.32 6.48 10.24
N ASP A 327 4.07 5.34 10.90
CA ASP A 327 2.85 4.58 10.70
C ASP A 327 1.62 5.35 11.18
N VAL A 328 0.53 5.18 10.44
CA VAL A 328 -0.74 5.80 10.78
C VAL A 328 -1.56 4.88 11.69
N THR A 329 -2.36 5.45 12.58
CA THR A 329 -3.28 4.68 13.41
C THR A 329 -4.70 4.77 12.85
N ARG A 330 -5.29 3.62 12.53
CA ARG A 330 -6.70 3.50 12.21
C ARG A 330 -7.50 3.22 13.48
N GLN A 331 -8.68 3.84 13.58
CA GLN A 331 -9.63 3.69 14.67
C GLN A 331 -10.97 3.16 14.14
N GLY A 332 -11.68 2.41 14.98
CA GLY A 332 -12.99 1.86 14.66
C GLY A 332 -13.82 1.56 15.90
N ILE A 333 -15.09 1.21 15.69
CA ILE A 333 -16.02 0.84 16.76
C ILE A 333 -16.45 -0.61 16.55
N ARG A 334 -16.13 -1.49 17.50
CA ARG A 334 -16.61 -2.87 17.53
C ARG A 334 -17.72 -3.04 18.55
N SER A 335 -18.81 -3.66 18.13
CA SER A 335 -19.92 -4.08 18.99
C SER A 335 -20.32 -5.51 18.63
N GLY A 336 -19.80 -6.49 19.38
CA GLY A 336 -19.90 -7.91 19.01
C GLY A 336 -19.13 -8.18 17.71
N ASP A 337 -19.78 -8.83 16.76
CA ASP A 337 -19.20 -9.14 15.43
C ASP A 337 -19.32 -7.97 14.43
N GLN A 338 -19.94 -6.86 14.83
CA GLN A 338 -20.12 -5.69 13.98
C GLN A 338 -19.01 -4.69 14.20
N VAL A 339 -18.52 -4.13 13.09
CA VAL A 339 -17.50 -3.07 13.06
C VAL A 339 -18.10 -1.90 12.31
N ALA A 340 -18.03 -0.72 12.91
CA ALA A 340 -18.53 0.54 12.37
C ALA A 340 -17.42 1.60 12.32
N GLU A 341 -17.57 2.54 11.40
CA GLU A 341 -16.69 3.69 11.29
C GLU A 341 -17.03 4.72 12.38
N PRO A 342 -16.03 5.33 13.04
CA PRO A 342 -16.26 6.39 14.01
C PRO A 342 -16.79 7.66 13.32
N ALA A 343 -17.49 8.52 14.06
CA ALA A 343 -18.05 9.75 13.53
C ALA A 343 -16.95 10.74 13.10
N GLY A 344 -15.81 10.73 13.79
CA GLY A 344 -14.61 11.52 13.43
C GLY A 344 -13.79 10.96 12.26
N GLY A 345 -14.29 9.90 11.60
CA GLY A 345 -13.57 9.17 10.57
C GLY A 345 -12.68 8.06 11.14
N THR A 346 -12.15 7.22 10.26
CA THR A 346 -11.38 6.04 10.69
C THR A 346 -9.91 6.31 10.97
N MET A 347 -9.41 7.53 10.83
CA MET A 347 -8.00 7.84 11.08
C MET A 347 -7.83 8.60 12.39
N ALA A 348 -6.94 8.13 13.25
CA ALA A 348 -6.47 8.85 14.43
C ALA A 348 -5.18 9.59 14.05
N ARG A 349 -5.31 10.88 13.71
CA ARG A 349 -4.23 11.71 13.17
C ARG A 349 -3.28 12.20 14.27
N HIS A 350 -2.02 12.43 13.91
CA HIS A 350 -0.97 12.82 14.87
C HIS A 350 -0.98 14.31 15.18
N PHE A 351 -1.24 15.14 14.17
CA PHE A 351 -1.13 16.59 14.22
C PHE A 351 -2.45 17.27 13.89
N ASP A 352 -2.63 18.45 14.46
CA ASP A 352 -3.75 19.37 14.22
C ASP A 352 -3.17 20.74 13.84
N VAL A 353 -3.87 21.52 13.03
CA VAL A 353 -3.48 22.91 12.72
C VAL A 353 -3.58 23.83 13.94
N SER A 354 -4.38 23.44 14.94
CA SER A 354 -4.48 24.08 16.26
C SER A 354 -3.42 23.53 17.23
N PRO A 355 -3.12 24.20 18.35
CA PRO A 355 -2.17 23.71 19.34
C PRO A 355 -2.69 22.54 20.18
N MET A 356 -3.83 21.94 19.81
CA MET A 356 -4.41 20.78 20.48
C MET A 356 -4.01 19.49 19.77
N ARG A 357 -4.14 18.36 20.49
CA ARG A 357 -4.01 17.06 19.84
C ARG A 357 -5.33 16.75 19.11
N PRO A 358 -5.29 16.18 17.90
CA PRO A 358 -6.48 15.67 17.24
C PRO A 358 -7.29 14.76 18.17
N PRO A 359 -8.62 14.94 18.28
CA PRO A 359 -9.44 14.09 19.09
C PRO A 359 -9.49 12.67 18.50
N ILE A 360 -9.35 11.66 19.38
CA ILE A 360 -9.73 10.28 19.07
C ILE A 360 -11.24 10.16 19.35
N ASP A 361 -11.97 9.45 18.50
CA ASP A 361 -13.41 9.26 18.71
C ASP A 361 -13.64 8.48 20.01
N ALA A 362 -14.48 9.03 20.90
CA ALA A 362 -14.71 8.47 22.23
C ALA A 362 -15.40 7.09 22.20
N ALA A 363 -16.06 6.74 21.10
CA ALA A 363 -16.66 5.42 20.92
C ALA A 363 -15.67 4.40 20.34
N SER A 364 -14.51 4.83 19.85
CA SER A 364 -13.51 3.93 19.28
C SER A 364 -12.92 3.00 20.33
N ASN A 365 -12.92 1.71 20.02
CA ASN A 365 -12.42 0.65 20.89
C ASN A 365 -11.55 -0.38 20.14
N ILE A 366 -11.28 -0.14 18.86
CA ILE A 366 -10.32 -0.89 18.05
C ILE A 366 -9.34 0.10 17.44
N PHE A 367 -8.05 -0.25 17.49
CA PHE A 367 -6.96 0.57 16.99
C PHE A 367 -5.98 -0.33 16.25
N GLU A 368 -5.70 0.01 15.01
CA GLU A 368 -4.77 -0.72 14.15
C GLU A 368 -3.66 0.25 13.73
N ARG A 369 -2.40 -0.10 14.02
CA ARG A 369 -1.26 0.57 13.39
C ARG A 369 -1.14 0.05 11.96
N ARG A 370 -0.90 0.95 11.01
CA ARG A 370 -0.69 0.59 9.60
C ARG A 370 0.70 0.95 9.15
N GLN A 371 1.46 -0.09 8.83
CA GLN A 371 2.79 0.06 8.25
C GLN A 371 2.69 0.78 6.90
N THR A 372 3.49 1.83 6.71
CA THR A 372 3.53 2.59 5.46
C THR A 372 4.09 1.72 4.32
N PRO A 373 3.27 1.32 3.34
CA PRO A 373 3.72 0.38 2.32
C PRO A 373 4.70 1.06 1.36
N ALA A 374 5.65 0.29 0.84
CA ALA A 374 6.43 0.73 -0.31
C ALA A 374 5.58 0.79 -1.60
N LEU A 375 5.93 1.70 -2.50
CA LEU A 375 5.19 2.01 -3.74
C LEU A 375 5.83 1.43 -5.00
N PHE A 376 6.87 0.61 -4.83
CA PHE A 376 7.65 0.04 -5.92
C PHE A 376 6.83 -0.94 -6.78
N GLY A 377 6.87 -0.74 -8.09
CA GLY A 377 6.25 -1.66 -9.04
C GLY A 377 4.73 -1.61 -9.10
N LEU A 378 4.07 -0.62 -8.50
CA LEU A 378 2.60 -0.54 -8.56
C LEU A 378 2.11 -0.44 -10.01
N GLY A 379 2.83 0.26 -10.88
CA GLY A 379 2.53 0.30 -12.31
C GLY A 379 2.77 -1.00 -13.09
N LEU A 380 3.34 -2.05 -12.48
CA LEU A 380 3.32 -3.42 -13.05
C LEU A 380 2.02 -4.16 -12.70
N ILE A 381 1.38 -3.77 -11.60
CA ILE A 381 0.16 -4.40 -11.07
C ILE A 381 -1.11 -3.77 -11.66
N ASP A 382 -1.10 -2.45 -11.91
CA ASP A 382 -2.19 -1.73 -12.62
C ASP A 382 -2.32 -2.18 -14.08
#